data_AF-S8AK53-F1
#
_entry.id   AF-S8AK53-F1
#
_cell.length_a   1.000
_cell.length_b   1.000
_cell.length_c   1.000
_cell.angle_alpha   90.00
_cell.angle_beta   90.00
_cell.angle_gamma   90.00
#
_symmetry.space_group_name_H-M   'P 1'
#
loop_
_entity.id
_entity.type
_entity.pdbx_description
1 polymer ?
#
loop_
_entity_poly.entity_id
_entity_poly.type
_entity_poly.pdbx_seq_one_letter_code
_entity_poly.pdbx_strand_id
1 'polypeptide(L)'
;MDLAKGVYKCIVELVQSPSYSRYIAYALLCFDGILSYAILRMIPYTEIDWEAYMEQVGQYRAGERDYRNIKGGTGPLVYPAGHVYIYDFLYSLTQAGAQRERVQAVFWFTYMLSLWVAMLCYRTAKAPPWILGLLVLSKRLHSIYLLRFFNDCFSTLLILISILLAQKRQHTLSALFCSLSVSVKMSSLLYLPALSLIFLLGTGSTEKAIRLGLLMVQIQVVLALPFIVSENGSLVGYIGRAFEFTRAFLWKWTVNWRFIGENVFGSTQFKYTLLGIHVALLLLFLNTRWLQPAQRGIFEFIKSPLFRPMAATEKAAVRMRMDGIYTLTTLFTCNMIGMLCARSLHYQFYSWMAWTTPFLLWRSGFGPLFVIPVWAAQEYAWNVYPSTSTSSALAVGCMLAQLVGVWWGTRRDEGDVASAAGGELRKAQ
;
A
#
# COMPACT_ATOMS: atom_id res chain seq x y z
N MET A 1 -17.71 40.50 16.14
CA MET A 1 -18.29 39.18 15.81
C MET A 1 -18.11 38.79 14.34
N ASP A 2 -18.21 39.73 13.39
CA ASP A 2 -18.12 39.42 11.96
C ASP A 2 -16.72 39.07 11.46
N LEU A 3 -15.66 39.68 12.04
CA LEU A 3 -14.28 39.29 11.75
C LEU A 3 -13.99 37.82 12.14
N ALA A 4 -14.46 37.40 13.32
CA ALA A 4 -14.28 36.02 13.80
C ALA A 4 -15.04 35.00 12.92
N LYS A 5 -16.26 35.34 12.48
CA LYS A 5 -17.03 34.52 11.53
C LYS A 5 -16.36 34.46 10.16
N GLY A 6 -15.80 35.57 9.68
CA GLY A 6 -15.05 35.64 8.42
C GLY A 6 -13.77 34.80 8.46
N VAL A 7 -12.99 34.92 9.54
CA VAL A 7 -11.78 34.11 9.77
C VAL A 7 -12.13 32.62 9.85
N TYR A 8 -13.18 32.25 10.61
CA TYR A 8 -13.65 30.87 10.68
C TYR A 8 -14.02 30.31 9.31
N LYS A 9 -14.80 31.05 8.52
CA LYS A 9 -15.20 30.62 7.16
C LYS A 9 -13.98 30.41 6.26
N CYS A 10 -13.02 31.34 6.30
CA CYS A 10 -11.77 31.24 5.54
C CYS A 10 -10.95 30.01 5.93
N ILE A 11 -10.82 29.73 7.23
CA ILE A 11 -10.11 28.53 7.73
C ILE A 11 -10.82 27.26 7.25
N VAL A 12 -12.15 27.19 7.39
CA VAL A 12 -12.94 26.03 6.93
C VAL A 12 -12.76 25.80 5.44
N GLU A 13 -12.81 26.86 4.64
CA GLU A 13 -12.61 26.78 3.20
C GLU A 13 -11.19 26.32 2.84
N LEU A 14 -10.16 26.86 3.51
CA LEU A 14 -8.76 26.49 3.32
C LEU A 14 -8.52 25.00 3.59
N VAL A 15 -9.12 24.45 4.66
CA VAL A 15 -8.85 23.07 5.09
C VAL A 15 -9.75 22.03 4.42
N GLN A 16 -10.91 22.43 3.89
CA GLN A 16 -11.86 21.52 3.24
C GLN A 16 -11.80 21.55 1.72
N SER A 17 -11.48 22.69 1.09
CA SER A 17 -11.54 22.83 -0.37
C SER A 17 -10.31 22.22 -1.05
N PRO A 18 -10.49 21.24 -1.96
CA PRO A 18 -9.37 20.61 -2.68
C PRO A 18 -8.53 21.59 -3.52
N SER A 19 -9.06 22.78 -3.82
CA SER A 19 -8.34 23.85 -4.53
C SER A 19 -7.08 24.30 -3.80
N TYR A 20 -7.08 24.24 -2.45
CA TYR A 20 -5.93 24.63 -1.63
C TYR A 20 -4.98 23.47 -1.33
N SER A 21 -5.32 22.23 -1.70
CA SER A 21 -4.50 21.05 -1.37
C SER A 21 -3.06 21.16 -1.88
N ARG A 22 -2.80 21.90 -2.97
CA ARG A 22 -1.43 22.13 -3.47
C ARG A 22 -0.55 22.90 -2.48
N TYR A 23 -1.11 23.95 -1.86
CA TYR A 23 -0.35 24.84 -0.99
C TYR A 23 -0.12 24.18 0.36
N ILE A 24 -1.16 23.51 0.88
CA ILE A 24 -1.06 22.72 2.10
C ILE A 24 -0.07 21.56 1.94
N ALA A 25 -0.06 20.88 0.80
CA ALA A 25 0.94 19.84 0.53
C ALA A 25 2.38 20.39 0.55
N TYR A 26 2.64 21.55 -0.06
CA TYR A 26 3.98 22.15 -0.01
C TYR A 26 4.37 22.57 1.41
N ALA A 27 3.45 23.20 2.16
CA ALA A 27 3.70 23.58 3.55
C ALA A 27 4.02 22.36 4.43
N LEU A 28 3.25 21.27 4.27
CA LEU A 28 3.47 20.02 5.00
C LEU A 28 4.77 19.32 4.59
N LEU A 29 5.16 19.35 3.31
CA LEU A 29 6.46 18.86 2.87
C LEU A 29 7.62 19.65 3.49
N CYS A 30 7.53 20.98 3.54
CA CYS A 30 8.55 21.79 4.20
C CYS A 30 8.61 21.50 5.70
N PHE A 31 7.46 21.46 6.38
CA PHE A 31 7.36 21.13 7.79
C PHE A 31 7.99 19.77 8.10
N ASP A 32 7.60 18.73 7.34
CA ASP A 32 8.07 17.38 7.59
C ASP A 32 9.53 17.19 7.17
N GLY A 33 10.00 17.91 6.15
CA GLY A 33 11.42 17.98 5.82
C GLY A 33 12.27 18.47 7.01
N ILE A 34 11.81 19.54 7.68
CA ILE A 34 12.47 20.08 8.88
C ILE A 34 12.35 19.10 10.06
N LEU A 35 11.16 18.53 10.30
CA LEU A 35 10.92 17.56 11.36
C LEU A 35 11.81 16.32 11.19
N SER A 36 11.85 15.76 9.97
CA SER A 36 12.67 14.61 9.63
C SER A 36 14.15 14.90 9.81
N TYR A 37 14.62 16.09 9.42
CA TYR A 37 15.99 16.51 9.68
C TYR A 37 16.28 16.60 11.19
N ALA A 38 15.38 17.21 11.98
CA ALA A 38 15.52 17.27 13.43
C ALA A 38 15.59 15.87 14.06
N ILE A 39 14.73 14.93 13.63
CA ILE A 39 14.74 13.54 14.09
C ILE A 39 16.10 12.88 13.81
N LEU A 40 16.65 13.04 12.60
CA LEU A 40 17.96 12.47 12.23
C LEU A 40 19.11 13.03 13.08
N ARG A 41 19.00 14.28 13.55
CA ARG A 41 20.03 14.92 14.40
C ARG A 41 19.87 14.60 15.89
N MET A 42 18.65 14.38 16.36
CA MET A 42 18.34 14.29 17.78
C MET A 42 18.09 12.86 18.27
N ILE A 43 17.67 11.95 17.39
CA ILE A 43 17.29 10.59 17.77
C ILE A 43 18.33 9.59 17.27
N PRO A 44 18.90 8.75 18.14
CA PRO A 44 19.84 7.72 17.73
C PRO A 44 19.25 6.73 16.73
N TYR A 45 20.07 6.34 15.75
CA TYR A 45 19.81 5.20 14.87
C TYR A 45 19.60 3.92 15.70
N THR A 46 18.68 3.06 15.26
CA THR A 46 18.44 1.75 15.87
C THR A 46 18.60 0.67 14.80
N GLU A 47 19.66 -0.13 14.92
CA GLU A 47 19.90 -1.29 14.07
C GLU A 47 18.80 -2.34 14.29
N ILE A 48 18.31 -2.92 13.19
CA ILE A 48 17.46 -4.11 13.21
C ILE A 48 17.83 -5.08 12.09
N ASP A 49 17.84 -4.59 10.84
CA ASP A 49 18.03 -5.45 9.65
C ASP A 49 19.12 -4.94 8.70
N TRP A 50 19.66 -3.73 8.92
CA TRP A 50 20.57 -3.09 7.97
C TRP A 50 21.87 -3.89 7.80
N GLU A 51 22.45 -4.35 8.91
CA GLU A 51 23.68 -5.15 8.88
C GLU A 51 23.45 -6.47 8.16
N ALA A 52 22.34 -7.15 8.45
CA ALA A 52 21.95 -8.38 7.77
C ALA A 52 21.76 -8.16 6.24
N TYR A 53 21.22 -7.02 5.81
CA TYR A 53 21.12 -6.70 4.40
C TYR A 53 22.50 -6.51 3.75
N MET A 54 23.45 -5.85 4.44
CA MET A 54 24.82 -5.69 3.93
C MET A 54 25.57 -7.02 3.84
N GLU A 55 25.40 -7.91 4.80
CA GLU A 55 25.97 -9.27 4.77
C GLU A 55 25.44 -10.10 3.60
N GLN A 56 24.12 -10.05 3.36
CA GLN A 56 23.47 -10.75 2.24
C GLN A 56 23.97 -10.22 0.89
N VAL A 57 24.09 -8.90 0.74
CA VAL A 57 24.66 -8.29 -0.47
C VAL A 57 26.15 -8.60 -0.61
N GLY A 58 26.90 -8.69 0.49
CA GLY A 58 28.30 -9.11 0.48
C GLY A 58 28.48 -10.51 -0.14
N GLN A 59 27.63 -11.46 0.24
CA GLN A 59 27.60 -12.80 -0.37
C GLN A 59 27.23 -12.76 -1.86
N TYR A 60 26.23 -11.96 -2.24
CA TYR A 60 25.90 -11.74 -3.64
C TYR A 60 27.10 -11.18 -4.43
N ARG A 61 27.83 -10.21 -3.89
CA ARG A 61 29.04 -9.66 -4.52
C ARG A 61 30.18 -10.67 -4.61
N ALA A 62 30.27 -11.59 -3.66
CA ALA A 62 31.23 -12.69 -3.67
C ALA A 62 30.91 -13.79 -4.70
N GLY A 63 29.79 -13.68 -5.44
CA GLY A 63 29.40 -14.62 -6.49
C GLY A 63 28.31 -15.60 -6.10
N GLU A 64 27.78 -15.55 -4.88
CA GLU A 64 26.64 -16.39 -4.50
C GLU A 64 25.38 -15.94 -5.25
N ARG A 65 24.65 -16.90 -5.82
CA ARG A 65 23.39 -16.69 -6.55
C ARG A 65 22.29 -17.63 -6.08
N ASP A 66 22.61 -18.69 -5.35
CA ASP A 66 21.62 -19.54 -4.70
C ASP A 66 21.02 -18.83 -3.49
N TYR A 67 19.75 -18.44 -3.60
CA TYR A 67 19.01 -17.84 -2.48
C TYR A 67 18.97 -18.71 -1.23
N ARG A 68 19.16 -20.03 -1.35
CA ARG A 68 19.19 -20.94 -0.19
C ARG A 68 20.41 -20.70 0.70
N ASN A 69 21.48 -20.15 0.14
CA ASN A 69 22.76 -19.94 0.82
C ASN A 69 22.92 -18.50 1.31
N ILE A 70 22.24 -17.52 0.70
CA ILE A 70 22.34 -16.11 1.08
C ILE A 70 21.59 -15.84 2.39
N LYS A 71 22.34 -15.44 3.44
CA LYS A 71 21.78 -15.19 4.78
C LYS A 71 22.56 -14.11 5.54
N GLY A 72 21.90 -13.39 6.43
CA GLY A 72 22.55 -12.46 7.37
C GLY A 72 22.23 -12.83 8.82
N GLY A 73 22.66 -12.00 9.77
CA GLY A 73 22.45 -12.19 11.21
C GLY A 73 20.97 -12.34 11.61
N THR A 74 20.05 -11.73 10.85
CA THR A 74 18.59 -11.83 11.09
C THR A 74 17.89 -12.95 10.30
N GLY A 75 18.65 -13.76 9.55
CA GLY A 75 18.16 -14.94 8.84
C GLY A 75 18.40 -14.93 7.33
N PRO A 76 17.75 -15.85 6.60
CA PRO A 76 17.94 -15.98 5.15
C PRO A 76 17.39 -14.77 4.39
N LEU A 77 17.94 -14.53 3.20
CA LEU A 77 17.34 -13.62 2.23
C LEU A 77 15.98 -14.17 1.78
N VAL A 78 14.92 -13.40 2.05
CA VAL A 78 13.52 -13.76 1.73
C VAL A 78 12.83 -12.72 0.86
N TYR A 79 13.61 -11.81 0.28
CA TYR A 79 13.11 -10.76 -0.59
C TYR A 79 13.51 -11.05 -2.04
N PRO A 80 12.67 -10.74 -3.04
CA PRO A 80 13.02 -11.02 -4.42
C PRO A 80 14.16 -10.14 -4.94
N ALA A 81 14.61 -10.40 -6.18
CA ALA A 81 15.80 -9.81 -6.78
C ALA A 81 15.90 -8.28 -6.71
N GLY A 82 14.77 -7.57 -6.77
CA GLY A 82 14.74 -6.11 -6.68
C GLY A 82 15.30 -5.58 -5.36
N HIS A 83 15.10 -6.30 -4.25
CA HIS A 83 15.76 -5.98 -2.98
C HIS A 83 17.28 -6.07 -3.12
N VAL A 84 17.81 -7.17 -3.65
CA VAL A 84 19.25 -7.36 -3.81
C VAL A 84 19.86 -6.24 -4.65
N TYR A 85 19.23 -5.85 -5.75
CA TYR A 85 19.74 -4.77 -6.62
C TYR A 85 19.73 -3.40 -5.96
N ILE A 86 18.67 -3.06 -5.20
CA ILE A 86 18.63 -1.80 -4.44
C ILE A 86 19.74 -1.79 -3.40
N TYR A 87 19.89 -2.85 -2.62
CA TYR A 87 20.86 -2.90 -1.54
C TYR A 87 22.29 -3.07 -2.04
N ASP A 88 22.50 -3.66 -3.23
CA ASP A 88 23.78 -3.65 -3.93
C ASP A 88 24.22 -2.22 -4.30
N PHE A 89 23.31 -1.40 -4.82
CA PHE A 89 23.60 0.02 -5.03
C PHE A 89 23.94 0.74 -3.71
N LEU A 90 23.18 0.50 -2.64
CA LEU A 90 23.43 1.11 -1.34
C LEU A 90 24.75 0.65 -0.73
N TYR A 91 25.12 -0.61 -0.90
CA TYR A 91 26.40 -1.15 -0.44
C TYR A 91 27.57 -0.39 -1.07
N SER A 92 27.53 -0.14 -2.39
CA SER A 92 28.52 0.70 -3.07
C SER A 92 28.53 2.13 -2.53
N LEU A 93 27.36 2.75 -2.38
CA LEU A 93 27.23 4.14 -1.96
C LEU A 93 27.76 4.38 -0.54
N THR A 94 27.60 3.40 0.35
CA THR A 94 27.86 3.52 1.79
C THR A 94 29.20 2.91 2.22
N GLN A 95 30.02 2.41 1.28
CA GLN A 95 31.22 1.62 1.57
C GLN A 95 30.89 0.42 2.48
N ALA A 96 30.11 -0.51 1.95
CA ALA A 96 29.67 -1.71 2.67
C ALA A 96 28.85 -1.45 3.94
N GLY A 97 28.13 -0.32 3.99
CA GLY A 97 27.30 0.07 5.14
C GLY A 97 27.99 0.93 6.19
N ALA A 98 29.30 1.23 6.05
CA ALA A 98 30.06 2.02 7.03
C ALA A 98 29.58 3.48 7.13
N GLN A 99 29.13 4.07 6.02
CA GLN A 99 28.72 5.47 5.97
C GLN A 99 27.23 5.67 6.24
N ARG A 100 26.90 5.72 7.54
CA ARG A 100 25.54 5.90 8.04
C ARG A 100 24.84 7.17 7.53
N GLU A 101 25.54 8.29 7.40
CA GLU A 101 24.93 9.55 6.94
C GLU A 101 24.39 9.43 5.51
N ARG A 102 25.08 8.67 4.64
CA ARG A 102 24.64 8.45 3.26
C ARG A 102 23.38 7.61 3.19
N VAL A 103 23.27 6.53 3.99
CA VAL A 103 22.04 5.73 4.05
C VAL A 103 20.89 6.53 4.66
N GLN A 104 21.14 7.31 5.71
CA GLN A 104 20.12 8.21 6.28
C GLN A 104 19.60 9.22 5.24
N ALA A 105 20.48 9.80 4.43
CA ALA A 105 20.08 10.71 3.35
C ALA A 105 19.21 10.00 2.30
N VAL A 106 19.54 8.78 1.89
CA VAL A 106 18.72 8.01 0.94
C VAL A 106 17.35 7.68 1.52
N PHE A 107 17.28 7.23 2.76
CA PHE A 107 16.00 6.89 3.40
C PHE A 107 15.15 8.11 3.71
N TRP A 108 15.77 9.25 4.06
CA TRP A 108 15.10 10.54 4.17
C TRP A 108 14.51 10.98 2.83
N PHE A 109 15.29 10.92 1.75
CA PHE A 109 14.78 11.22 0.41
C PHE A 109 13.63 10.27 0.02
N THR A 110 13.77 8.98 0.30
CA THR A 110 12.73 7.96 0.04
C THR A 110 11.45 8.25 0.84
N TYR A 111 11.58 8.71 2.08
CA TYR A 111 10.45 9.16 2.92
C TYR A 111 9.76 10.38 2.31
N MET A 112 10.51 11.45 2.03
CA MET A 112 9.97 12.68 1.46
C MET A 112 9.29 12.44 0.11
N LEU A 113 9.86 11.57 -0.72
CA LEU A 113 9.25 11.19 -2.00
C LEU A 113 7.99 10.33 -1.80
N SER A 114 7.99 9.41 -0.83
CA SER A 114 6.79 8.62 -0.49
C SER A 114 5.65 9.53 -0.01
N LEU A 115 5.95 10.48 0.88
CA LEU A 115 5.01 11.49 1.37
C LEU A 115 4.45 12.33 0.22
N TRP A 116 5.31 12.82 -0.67
CA TRP A 116 4.89 13.59 -1.83
C TRP A 116 3.96 12.80 -2.75
N VAL A 117 4.32 11.56 -3.10
CA VAL A 117 3.50 10.70 -3.96
C VAL A 117 2.17 10.38 -3.27
N ALA A 118 2.16 10.11 -1.96
CA ALA A 118 0.92 9.92 -1.20
C ALA A 118 0.02 11.16 -1.26
N MET A 119 0.57 12.36 -1.06
CA MET A 119 -0.18 13.62 -1.21
C MET A 119 -0.71 13.81 -2.64
N LEU A 120 0.05 13.42 -3.67
CA LEU A 120 -0.41 13.45 -5.06
C LEU A 120 -1.58 12.47 -5.32
N CYS A 121 -1.54 11.28 -4.71
CA CYS A 121 -2.65 10.33 -4.78
C CYS A 121 -3.94 10.93 -4.19
N TYR A 122 -3.83 11.53 -3.00
CA TYR A 122 -4.95 12.17 -2.30
C TYR A 122 -5.49 13.36 -3.10
N ARG A 123 -4.61 14.18 -3.68
CA ARG A 123 -4.99 15.31 -4.54
C ARG A 123 -5.68 14.87 -5.82
N THR A 124 -5.22 13.78 -6.43
CA THR A 124 -5.83 13.21 -7.64
C THR A 124 -7.20 12.62 -7.33
N ALA A 125 -7.41 12.14 -6.11
CA ALA A 125 -8.70 11.75 -5.56
C ALA A 125 -9.55 12.93 -5.03
N LYS A 126 -9.08 14.18 -5.18
CA LYS A 126 -9.74 15.40 -4.67
C LYS A 126 -10.10 15.34 -3.19
N ALA A 127 -9.28 14.66 -2.39
CA ALA A 127 -9.48 14.58 -0.95
C ALA A 127 -9.26 15.97 -0.29
N PRO A 128 -9.98 16.26 0.81
CA PRO A 128 -9.89 17.56 1.47
C PRO A 128 -8.50 17.75 2.11
N PRO A 129 -7.91 18.95 2.05
CA PRO A 129 -6.55 19.19 2.52
C PRO A 129 -6.25 18.79 3.98
N TRP A 130 -7.22 18.91 4.89
CA TRP A 130 -6.98 18.66 6.32
C TRP A 130 -6.50 17.23 6.62
N ILE A 131 -6.89 16.23 5.83
CA ILE A 131 -6.43 14.84 6.05
C ILE A 131 -4.98 14.63 5.64
N LEU A 132 -4.39 15.54 4.85
CA LEU A 132 -2.97 15.50 4.52
C LEU A 132 -2.10 15.74 5.75
N GLY A 133 -2.60 16.51 6.74
CA GLY A 133 -1.91 16.71 8.01
C GLY A 133 -1.66 15.39 8.75
N LEU A 134 -2.58 14.42 8.64
CA LEU A 134 -2.42 13.11 9.28
C LEU A 134 -1.29 12.27 8.65
N LEU A 135 -0.81 12.61 7.45
CA LEU A 135 0.30 11.91 6.80
C LEU A 135 1.67 12.25 7.41
N VAL A 136 1.81 13.41 8.07
CA VAL A 136 3.10 13.91 8.62
C VAL A 136 3.20 13.73 10.14
N LEU A 137 2.19 13.17 10.80
CA LEU A 137 2.12 13.09 12.26
C LEU A 137 2.48 11.70 12.81
N SER A 138 2.86 10.76 11.95
CA SER A 138 3.11 9.37 12.35
C SER A 138 4.51 9.17 12.93
N LYS A 139 4.64 9.08 14.26
CA LYS A 139 5.92 8.74 14.92
C LYS A 139 6.52 7.42 14.40
N ARG A 140 5.67 6.40 14.21
CA ARG A 140 6.13 5.07 13.79
C ARG A 140 6.71 5.11 12.38
N LEU A 141 6.06 5.83 11.47
CA LEU A 141 6.48 5.92 10.06
C LEU A 141 7.83 6.62 9.91
N HIS A 142 8.05 7.75 10.59
CA HIS A 142 9.36 8.40 10.66
C HIS A 142 10.44 7.43 11.16
N SER A 143 10.14 6.69 12.21
CA SER A 143 11.09 5.76 12.80
C SER A 143 11.41 4.56 11.88
N ILE A 144 10.46 4.10 11.06
CA ILE A 144 10.68 3.03 10.06
C ILE A 144 11.62 3.51 8.95
N TYR A 145 11.38 4.69 8.40
CA TYR A 145 12.19 5.23 7.30
C TYR A 145 13.55 5.73 7.81
N LEU A 146 13.55 6.67 8.75
CA LEU A 146 14.72 7.49 9.08
C LEU A 146 15.73 6.80 10.02
N LEU A 147 15.26 5.84 10.83
CA LEU A 147 16.04 5.30 11.94
C LEU A 147 16.28 3.80 11.89
N ARG A 148 15.63 3.06 10.98
CA ARG A 148 15.70 1.58 10.91
C ARG A 148 16.05 1.00 9.54
N PHE A 149 15.93 1.79 8.48
CA PHE A 149 16.33 1.42 7.11
C PHE A 149 15.66 0.14 6.57
N PHE A 150 14.37 -0.04 6.83
CA PHE A 150 13.65 -1.22 6.36
C PHE A 150 13.45 -1.22 4.83
N ASN A 151 13.59 -2.40 4.21
CA ASN A 151 13.29 -2.63 2.80
C ASN A 151 11.85 -2.22 2.40
N ASP A 152 10.91 -2.30 3.34
CA ASP A 152 9.51 -1.90 3.20
C ASP A 152 9.34 -0.49 2.61
N CYS A 153 10.26 0.43 2.92
CA CYS A 153 10.21 1.82 2.46
C CYS A 153 10.27 1.93 0.93
N PHE A 154 11.16 1.16 0.28
CA PHE A 154 11.33 1.19 -1.18
C PHE A 154 10.15 0.53 -1.89
N SER A 155 9.66 -0.60 -1.38
CA SER A 155 8.45 -1.25 -1.92
C SER A 155 7.24 -0.32 -1.78
N THR A 156 7.08 0.33 -0.61
CA THR A 156 5.98 1.27 -0.37
C THR A 156 6.01 2.45 -1.35
N LEU A 157 7.19 3.03 -1.63
CA LEU A 157 7.33 4.09 -2.62
C LEU A 157 6.91 3.61 -4.03
N LEU A 158 7.42 2.46 -4.47
CA LEU A 158 7.12 1.92 -5.80
C LEU A 158 5.63 1.62 -5.99
N ILE A 159 4.97 1.04 -4.99
CA ILE A 159 3.52 0.80 -5.07
C ILE A 159 2.71 2.10 -5.03
N LEU A 160 3.11 3.11 -4.26
CA LEU A 160 2.46 4.43 -4.29
C LEU A 160 2.57 5.08 -5.67
N ILE A 161 3.71 4.98 -6.34
CA ILE A 161 3.89 5.45 -7.72
C ILE A 161 2.96 4.68 -8.66
N SER A 162 2.90 3.35 -8.55
CA SER A 162 1.96 2.52 -9.33
C SER A 162 0.50 2.97 -9.15
N ILE A 163 0.08 3.25 -7.92
CA ILE A 163 -1.28 3.71 -7.58
C ILE A 163 -1.56 5.07 -8.24
N LEU A 164 -0.63 6.02 -8.15
CA LEU A 164 -0.76 7.33 -8.80
C LEU A 164 -0.90 7.19 -10.33
N LEU A 165 -0.09 6.32 -10.94
CA LEU A 165 -0.15 6.03 -12.37
C LEU A 165 -1.47 5.36 -12.77
N ALA A 166 -2.00 4.47 -11.93
CA ALA A 166 -3.33 3.87 -12.12
C ALA A 166 -4.44 4.94 -12.08
N GLN A 167 -4.40 5.88 -11.13
CA GLN A 167 -5.35 7.00 -11.06
C GLN A 167 -5.26 7.89 -12.32
N LYS A 168 -4.06 8.06 -12.86
CA LYS A 168 -3.80 8.79 -14.13
C LYS A 168 -4.07 7.96 -15.39
N ARG A 169 -4.54 6.72 -15.26
CA ARG A 169 -4.84 5.78 -16.36
C ARG A 169 -3.62 5.41 -17.22
N GLN A 170 -2.43 5.52 -16.66
CA GLN A 170 -1.18 5.07 -17.28
C GLN A 170 -0.94 3.60 -16.92
N HIS A 171 -1.80 2.71 -17.43
CA HIS A 171 -1.87 1.31 -17.01
C HIS A 171 -0.56 0.53 -17.21
N THR A 172 0.15 0.73 -18.32
CA THR A 172 1.43 0.07 -18.58
C THR A 172 2.49 0.44 -17.55
N LEU A 173 2.61 1.74 -17.23
CA LEU A 173 3.56 2.21 -16.22
C LEU A 173 3.13 1.76 -14.82
N SER A 174 1.84 1.77 -14.51
CA SER A 174 1.32 1.22 -13.26
C SER A 174 1.68 -0.26 -13.09
N ALA A 175 1.48 -1.08 -14.13
CA ALA A 175 1.88 -2.50 -14.13
C ALA A 175 3.39 -2.66 -13.91
N LEU A 176 4.21 -1.85 -14.60
CA LEU A 176 5.66 -1.85 -14.44
C LEU A 176 6.08 -1.54 -12.99
N PHE A 177 5.60 -0.43 -12.42
CA PHE A 177 5.95 -0.03 -11.05
C PHE A 177 5.38 -1.00 -10.00
N CYS A 178 4.21 -1.59 -10.24
CA CYS A 178 3.67 -2.63 -9.36
C CYS A 178 4.58 -3.87 -9.35
N SER A 179 5.04 -4.32 -10.53
CA SER A 179 5.97 -5.44 -10.63
C SER A 179 7.31 -5.12 -9.97
N LEU A 180 7.87 -3.92 -10.18
CA LEU A 180 9.07 -3.48 -9.47
C LEU A 180 8.86 -3.45 -7.95
N SER A 181 7.69 -3.06 -7.47
CA SER A 181 7.38 -3.10 -6.04
C SER A 181 7.36 -4.53 -5.48
N VAL A 182 6.77 -5.46 -6.24
CA VAL A 182 6.75 -6.91 -5.90
C VAL A 182 8.16 -7.47 -5.88
N SER A 183 9.05 -7.06 -6.80
CA SER A 183 10.43 -7.55 -6.83
C SER A 183 11.27 -7.06 -5.64
N VAL A 184 10.83 -5.99 -4.96
CA VAL A 184 11.43 -5.55 -3.69
C VAL A 184 10.80 -6.28 -2.50
N LYS A 185 9.47 -6.42 -2.49
CA LYS A 185 8.75 -7.12 -1.43
C LYS A 185 7.41 -7.67 -1.92
N MET A 186 7.17 -8.96 -1.65
CA MET A 186 5.95 -9.65 -2.08
C MET A 186 4.64 -9.10 -1.47
N SER A 187 4.70 -8.29 -0.40
CA SER A 187 3.50 -7.70 0.21
C SER A 187 2.70 -6.81 -0.75
N SER A 188 3.34 -6.27 -1.78
CA SER A 188 2.66 -5.52 -2.84
C SER A 188 1.64 -6.37 -3.63
N LEU A 189 1.72 -7.70 -3.55
CA LEU A 189 0.72 -8.61 -4.13
C LEU A 189 -0.69 -8.40 -3.55
N LEU A 190 -0.81 -7.83 -2.34
CA LEU A 190 -2.10 -7.51 -1.73
C LEU A 190 -2.96 -6.55 -2.57
N TYR A 191 -2.34 -5.76 -3.46
CA TYR A 191 -3.04 -4.86 -4.36
C TYR A 191 -3.54 -5.53 -5.64
N LEU A 192 -3.07 -6.74 -5.98
CA LEU A 192 -3.35 -7.38 -7.27
C LEU A 192 -4.84 -7.56 -7.57
N PRO A 193 -5.69 -8.05 -6.66
CA PRO A 193 -7.11 -8.23 -6.98
C PRO A 193 -7.78 -6.94 -7.48
N ALA A 194 -7.56 -5.82 -6.77
CA ALA A 194 -8.07 -4.51 -7.17
C ALA A 194 -7.38 -3.96 -8.43
N LEU A 195 -6.06 -4.12 -8.55
CA LEU A 195 -5.32 -3.60 -9.71
C LEU A 195 -5.69 -4.34 -11.00
N SER A 196 -5.86 -5.66 -10.95
CA SER A 196 -6.35 -6.48 -12.05
C SER A 196 -7.73 -6.03 -12.52
N LEU A 197 -8.64 -5.75 -11.57
CA LEU A 197 -9.96 -5.20 -11.91
C LEU A 197 -9.84 -3.82 -12.56
N ILE A 198 -8.99 -2.94 -12.03
CA ILE A 198 -8.76 -1.60 -12.61
C ILE A 198 -8.18 -1.70 -14.03
N PHE A 199 -7.28 -2.64 -14.30
CA PHE A 199 -6.76 -2.88 -15.65
C PHE A 199 -7.83 -3.43 -16.59
N LEU A 200 -8.64 -4.38 -16.12
CA LEU A 200 -9.73 -4.94 -16.90
C LEU A 200 -10.76 -3.87 -17.28
N LEU A 201 -11.26 -3.12 -16.30
CA LEU A 201 -12.25 -2.07 -16.53
C LEU A 201 -11.66 -0.86 -17.28
N GLY A 202 -10.45 -0.43 -16.93
CA GLY A 202 -9.80 0.74 -17.52
C GLY A 202 -9.38 0.54 -18.98
N THR A 203 -8.92 -0.67 -19.34
CA THR A 203 -8.59 -0.99 -20.73
C THR A 203 -9.83 -1.30 -21.58
N GLY A 204 -10.91 -1.77 -20.94
CA GLY A 204 -12.13 -2.23 -21.61
C GLY A 204 -11.94 -3.53 -22.41
N SER A 205 -10.83 -4.25 -22.19
CA SER A 205 -10.45 -5.43 -22.96
C SER A 205 -9.62 -6.38 -22.10
N THR A 206 -10.14 -7.60 -21.92
CA THR A 206 -9.46 -8.66 -21.17
C THR A 206 -8.12 -9.03 -21.77
N GLU A 207 -8.00 -9.05 -23.11
CA GLU A 207 -6.72 -9.28 -23.79
C GLU A 207 -5.67 -8.24 -23.38
N LYS A 208 -6.03 -6.95 -23.37
CA LYS A 208 -5.11 -5.88 -22.95
C LYS A 208 -4.75 -5.99 -21.47
N ALA A 209 -5.71 -6.34 -20.62
CA ALA A 209 -5.46 -6.59 -19.20
C ALA A 209 -4.51 -7.78 -18.97
N ILE A 210 -4.69 -8.87 -19.72
CA ILE A 210 -3.79 -10.04 -19.70
C ILE A 210 -2.39 -9.63 -20.15
N ARG A 211 -2.24 -8.83 -21.22
CA ARG A 211 -0.93 -8.31 -21.66
C ARG A 211 -0.22 -7.50 -20.56
N LEU A 212 -0.96 -6.72 -19.77
CA LEU A 212 -0.39 -6.02 -18.60
C LEU A 212 0.08 -7.00 -17.52
N GLY A 213 -0.70 -8.05 -17.24
CA GLY A 213 -0.28 -9.13 -16.34
C GLY A 213 0.96 -9.87 -16.83
N LEU A 214 1.02 -10.19 -18.11
CA LEU A 214 2.20 -10.81 -18.75
C LEU A 214 3.43 -9.91 -18.67
N LEU A 215 3.29 -8.59 -18.86
CA LEU A 215 4.37 -7.63 -18.65
C LEU A 215 4.90 -7.69 -17.21
N MET A 216 4.01 -7.76 -16.21
CA MET A 216 4.44 -7.89 -14.82
C MET A 216 5.25 -9.16 -14.59
N VAL A 217 4.81 -10.29 -15.14
CA VAL A 217 5.54 -11.57 -15.06
C VAL A 217 6.89 -11.50 -15.77
N GLN A 218 6.95 -10.91 -16.98
CA GLN A 218 8.19 -10.73 -17.73
C GLN A 218 9.22 -9.93 -16.93
N ILE A 219 8.82 -8.85 -16.25
CA ILE A 219 9.70 -8.08 -15.38
C ILE A 219 10.25 -8.95 -14.24
N GLN A 220 9.42 -9.77 -13.58
CA GLN A 220 9.88 -10.68 -12.53
C GLN A 220 10.90 -11.69 -13.05
N VAL A 221 10.64 -12.28 -14.22
CA VAL A 221 11.54 -13.25 -14.86
C VAL A 221 12.88 -12.60 -15.15
N VAL A 222 12.88 -11.45 -15.83
CA VAL A 222 14.11 -10.72 -16.19
C VAL A 222 14.95 -10.40 -14.96
N LEU A 223 14.33 -9.88 -13.89
CA LEU A 223 15.03 -9.57 -12.65
C LEU A 223 15.59 -10.82 -11.95
N ALA A 224 14.92 -11.96 -12.07
CA ALA A 224 15.34 -13.20 -11.44
C ALA A 224 16.43 -13.98 -12.22
N LEU A 225 16.62 -13.69 -13.52
CA LEU A 225 17.52 -14.44 -14.41
C LEU A 225 18.92 -14.71 -13.80
N PRO A 226 19.63 -13.73 -13.20
CA PRO A 226 20.96 -13.95 -12.64
C PRO A 226 21.00 -14.98 -11.50
N PHE A 227 19.88 -15.18 -10.80
CA PHE A 227 19.75 -16.12 -9.69
C PHE A 227 19.26 -17.51 -10.13
N ILE A 228 18.81 -17.62 -11.38
CA ILE A 228 18.25 -18.85 -11.95
C ILE A 228 19.27 -19.53 -12.88
N VAL A 229 19.93 -18.76 -13.74
CA VAL A 229 20.73 -19.28 -14.87
C VAL A 229 22.23 -19.36 -14.54
N SER A 230 22.67 -18.78 -13.42
CA SER A 230 24.06 -18.88 -12.96
C SER A 230 24.43 -20.32 -12.59
N GLU A 231 25.73 -20.62 -12.58
CA GLU A 231 26.29 -21.95 -12.28
C GLU A 231 25.83 -22.51 -10.92
N ASN A 232 25.75 -21.64 -9.92
CA ASN A 232 25.21 -21.94 -8.58
C ASN A 232 23.75 -21.47 -8.40
N GLY A 233 23.08 -20.98 -9.45
CA GLY A 233 21.70 -20.52 -9.39
C GLY A 233 20.67 -21.66 -9.28
N SER A 234 19.45 -21.32 -8.85
CA SER A 234 18.35 -22.29 -8.80
C SER A 234 16.99 -21.61 -8.87
N LEU A 235 16.15 -22.02 -9.83
CA LEU A 235 14.74 -21.57 -9.90
C LEU A 235 13.97 -21.93 -8.62
N VAL A 236 14.13 -23.16 -8.15
CA VAL A 236 13.46 -23.66 -6.94
C VAL A 236 14.00 -22.92 -5.71
N GLY A 237 15.31 -22.70 -5.63
CA GLY A 237 15.92 -21.91 -4.56
C GLY A 237 15.41 -20.47 -4.52
N TYR A 238 15.37 -19.81 -5.68
CA TYR A 238 14.88 -18.43 -5.82
C TYR A 238 13.41 -18.33 -5.42
N ILE A 239 12.51 -19.10 -6.04
CA ILE A 239 11.07 -19.04 -5.73
C ILE A 239 10.79 -19.43 -4.29
N GLY A 240 11.44 -20.51 -3.81
CA GLY A 240 11.23 -21.03 -2.46
C GLY A 240 11.63 -20.06 -1.34
N ARG A 241 12.54 -19.11 -1.62
CA ARG A 241 12.97 -18.08 -0.65
C ARG A 241 12.34 -16.71 -0.90
N ALA A 242 12.38 -16.22 -2.14
CA ALA A 242 11.87 -14.90 -2.50
C ALA A 242 10.35 -14.76 -2.33
N PHE A 243 9.62 -15.87 -2.48
CA PHE A 243 8.16 -15.95 -2.38
C PHE A 243 7.73 -17.05 -1.40
N GLU A 244 8.33 -17.08 -0.21
CA GLU A 244 8.10 -18.09 0.82
C GLU A 244 6.77 -17.88 1.57
N PHE A 245 5.68 -18.43 1.02
CA PHE A 245 4.33 -18.35 1.63
C PHE A 245 4.14 -19.23 2.88
N THR A 246 5.05 -20.17 3.12
CA THR A 246 5.00 -21.08 4.28
C THR A 246 5.55 -20.42 5.56
N ARG A 247 6.32 -19.34 5.42
CA ARG A 247 6.97 -18.69 6.55
C ARG A 247 5.96 -18.22 7.59
N ALA A 248 6.18 -18.63 8.83
CA ALA A 248 5.44 -18.17 9.99
C ALA A 248 6.30 -17.20 10.78
N PHE A 249 5.79 -16.00 11.01
CA PHE A 249 6.41 -15.08 11.95
C PHE A 249 6.05 -15.46 13.39
N LEU A 250 6.95 -15.15 14.31
CA LEU A 250 6.81 -15.52 15.72
C LEU A 250 5.72 -14.68 16.39
N TRP A 251 4.87 -15.33 17.19
CA TRP A 251 3.83 -14.65 17.97
C TRP A 251 4.39 -13.53 18.84
N LYS A 252 5.62 -13.68 19.36
CA LYS A 252 6.28 -12.67 20.19
C LYS A 252 6.45 -11.30 19.50
N TRP A 253 6.49 -11.26 18.17
CA TRP A 253 6.71 -10.04 17.39
C TRP A 253 5.43 -9.47 16.74
N THR A 254 4.31 -10.19 16.81
CA THR A 254 3.08 -9.77 16.13
C THR A 254 2.47 -8.52 16.77
N VAL A 255 2.03 -7.57 15.96
CA VAL A 255 1.25 -6.41 16.36
C VAL A 255 -0.24 -6.77 16.40
N ASN A 256 -0.72 -7.59 15.49
CA ASN A 256 -2.11 -8.02 15.38
C ASN A 256 -2.32 -9.44 15.92
N TRP A 257 -3.55 -9.77 16.31
CA TRP A 257 -3.94 -11.10 16.79
C TRP A 257 -3.12 -11.61 18.01
N ARG A 258 -2.50 -10.74 18.81
CA ARG A 258 -1.84 -11.18 20.05
C ARG A 258 -2.87 -11.68 21.07
N PHE A 259 -4.02 -11.00 21.14
CA PHE A 259 -5.07 -11.23 22.14
C PHE A 259 -5.75 -12.60 22.06
N ILE A 260 -5.59 -13.34 20.95
CA ILE A 260 -6.15 -14.70 20.79
C ILE A 260 -5.24 -15.80 21.38
N GLY A 261 -4.03 -15.45 21.83
CA GLY A 261 -3.05 -16.38 22.38
C GLY A 261 -2.21 -17.14 21.35
N GLU A 262 -1.04 -17.60 21.77
CA GLU A 262 -0.02 -18.22 20.90
C GLU A 262 -0.51 -19.53 20.25
N ASN A 263 -1.21 -20.38 21.02
CA ASN A 263 -1.72 -21.66 20.53
C ASN A 263 -2.69 -21.49 19.35
N VAL A 264 -3.63 -20.54 19.46
CA VAL A 264 -4.59 -20.26 18.39
C VAL A 264 -3.88 -19.60 17.21
N PHE A 265 -3.02 -18.62 17.48
CA PHE A 265 -2.25 -17.90 16.46
C PHE A 265 -1.39 -18.84 15.59
N GLY A 266 -0.72 -19.81 16.21
CA GLY A 266 0.11 -20.81 15.53
C GLY A 266 -0.68 -21.86 14.75
N SER A 267 -1.99 -22.00 15.02
CA SER A 267 -2.79 -23.09 14.47
C SER A 267 -3.04 -22.97 12.96
N THR A 268 -3.07 -24.13 12.31
CA THR A 268 -3.44 -24.26 10.90
C THR A 268 -4.89 -23.84 10.65
N GLN A 269 -5.78 -24.09 11.60
CA GLN A 269 -7.19 -23.67 11.53
C GLN A 269 -7.30 -22.14 11.44
N PHE A 270 -6.62 -21.40 12.32
CA PHE A 270 -6.65 -19.94 12.31
C PHE A 270 -6.13 -19.34 10.99
N LYS A 271 -5.04 -19.91 10.45
CA LYS A 271 -4.51 -19.53 9.13
C LYS A 271 -5.56 -19.67 8.02
N TYR A 272 -6.26 -20.80 7.94
CA TYR A 272 -7.28 -21.02 6.90
C TYR A 272 -8.56 -20.21 7.15
N THR A 273 -8.94 -19.97 8.40
CA THR A 273 -10.03 -19.05 8.75
C THR A 273 -9.75 -17.64 8.25
N LEU A 274 -8.57 -17.09 8.52
CA LEU A 274 -8.16 -15.77 8.02
C LEU A 274 -8.17 -15.70 6.49
N LEU A 275 -7.71 -16.77 5.80
CA LEU A 275 -7.77 -16.86 4.34
C LEU A 275 -9.22 -16.87 3.82
N GLY A 276 -10.12 -17.62 4.47
CA GLY A 276 -11.54 -17.62 4.14
C GLY A 276 -12.18 -16.24 4.30
N ILE A 277 -11.89 -15.55 5.41
CA ILE A 277 -12.35 -14.18 5.67
C ILE A 277 -11.79 -13.22 4.61
N HIS A 278 -10.51 -13.36 4.24
CA HIS A 278 -9.89 -12.54 3.20
C HIS A 278 -10.64 -12.64 1.87
N VAL A 279 -10.89 -13.86 1.40
CA VAL A 279 -11.65 -14.10 0.14
C VAL A 279 -13.07 -13.57 0.26
N ALA A 280 -13.76 -13.80 1.38
CA ALA A 280 -15.11 -13.30 1.60
C ALA A 280 -15.20 -11.77 1.56
N LEU A 281 -14.25 -11.07 2.18
CA LEU A 281 -14.17 -9.60 2.14
C LEU A 281 -13.87 -9.07 0.73
N LEU A 282 -12.96 -9.72 0.00
CA LEU A 282 -12.69 -9.35 -1.40
C LEU A 282 -13.95 -9.51 -2.27
N LEU A 283 -14.68 -10.62 -2.13
CA LEU A 283 -15.93 -10.85 -2.86
C LEU A 283 -17.03 -9.87 -2.47
N LEU A 284 -17.15 -9.54 -1.18
CA LEU A 284 -18.08 -8.54 -0.67
C LEU A 284 -17.83 -7.19 -1.34
N PHE A 285 -16.59 -6.69 -1.30
CA PHE A 285 -16.25 -5.40 -1.91
C PHE A 285 -16.32 -5.43 -3.44
N LEU A 286 -15.93 -6.55 -4.07
CA LEU A 286 -16.06 -6.71 -5.52
C LEU A 286 -17.51 -6.58 -5.96
N ASN A 287 -18.42 -7.33 -5.34
CA ASN A 287 -19.84 -7.37 -5.72
C ASN A 287 -20.58 -6.08 -5.35
N THR A 288 -20.24 -5.45 -4.22
CA THR A 288 -21.01 -4.29 -3.72
C THR A 288 -20.41 -2.95 -4.11
N ARG A 289 -19.09 -2.82 -4.31
CA ARG A 289 -18.42 -1.52 -4.52
C ARG A 289 -17.59 -1.46 -5.79
N TRP A 290 -16.73 -2.45 -6.04
CA TRP A 290 -15.74 -2.34 -7.11
C TRP A 290 -16.30 -2.60 -8.52
N LEU A 291 -17.41 -3.33 -8.65
CA LEU A 291 -18.08 -3.49 -9.96
C LEU A 291 -19.05 -2.36 -10.31
N GLN A 292 -19.27 -1.38 -9.43
CA GLN A 292 -20.20 -0.29 -9.68
C GLN A 292 -19.94 0.50 -10.98
N PRO A 293 -18.69 0.82 -11.38
CA PRO A 293 -18.46 1.53 -12.64
C PRO A 293 -18.99 0.77 -13.86
N ALA A 294 -18.94 -0.56 -13.82
CA ALA A 294 -19.45 -1.44 -14.86
C ALA A 294 -20.98 -1.61 -14.82
N GLN A 295 -21.64 -1.21 -13.72
CA GLN A 295 -23.08 -1.39 -13.50
C GLN A 295 -23.55 -2.84 -13.74
N ARG A 296 -22.71 -3.81 -13.39
CA ARG A 296 -22.98 -5.24 -13.54
C ARG A 296 -22.84 -5.96 -12.21
N GLY A 297 -23.73 -6.91 -11.97
CA GLY A 297 -23.55 -7.86 -10.86
C GLY A 297 -22.38 -8.81 -11.12
N ILE A 298 -21.83 -9.40 -10.06
CA ILE A 298 -20.69 -10.32 -10.19
C ILE A 298 -20.98 -11.51 -11.12
N PHE A 299 -22.20 -12.04 -11.13
CA PHE A 299 -22.60 -13.14 -12.00
C PHE A 299 -22.64 -12.75 -13.47
N GLU A 300 -23.16 -11.57 -13.80
CA GLU A 300 -23.16 -11.06 -15.16
C GLU A 300 -21.74 -10.76 -15.63
N PHE A 301 -20.90 -10.21 -14.74
CA PHE A 301 -19.51 -9.94 -15.03
C PHE A 301 -18.74 -11.22 -15.36
N ILE A 302 -18.90 -12.28 -14.57
CA ILE A 302 -18.25 -13.58 -14.79
C ILE A 302 -18.81 -14.31 -16.02
N LYS A 303 -20.13 -14.26 -16.25
CA LYS A 303 -20.78 -14.91 -17.40
C LYS A 303 -20.58 -14.16 -18.71
N SER A 304 -20.22 -12.87 -18.67
CA SER A 304 -19.92 -12.11 -19.88
C SER A 304 -18.80 -12.83 -20.63
N PRO A 305 -18.88 -12.94 -21.98
CA PRO A 305 -17.82 -13.56 -22.75
C PRO A 305 -16.52 -12.84 -22.40
N LEU A 306 -15.64 -13.54 -21.69
CA LEU A 306 -14.45 -12.98 -21.05
C LEU A 306 -13.60 -12.20 -22.06
N PHE A 307 -13.71 -12.50 -23.36
CA PHE A 307 -12.95 -11.89 -24.44
C PHE A 307 -13.72 -10.86 -25.28
N ARG A 308 -15.00 -10.55 -24.99
CA ARG A 308 -15.71 -9.49 -25.71
C ARG A 308 -15.19 -8.12 -25.26
N PRO A 309 -14.59 -7.33 -26.15
CA PRO A 309 -14.21 -5.96 -25.82
C PRO A 309 -15.48 -5.14 -25.54
N MET A 310 -15.40 -4.24 -24.56
CA MET A 310 -16.48 -3.28 -24.32
C MET A 310 -16.73 -2.44 -25.56
N ALA A 311 -18.00 -2.12 -25.84
CA ALA A 311 -18.33 -1.14 -26.86
C ALA A 311 -17.73 0.23 -26.49
N ALA A 312 -17.47 1.10 -27.48
CA ALA A 312 -16.84 2.40 -27.24
C ALA A 312 -17.63 3.27 -26.25
N THR A 313 -18.97 3.23 -26.31
CA THR A 313 -19.89 3.94 -25.42
C THR A 313 -19.83 3.40 -23.99
N GLU A 314 -19.88 2.08 -23.81
CA GLU A 314 -19.73 1.40 -22.53
C GLU A 314 -18.37 1.74 -21.88
N LYS A 315 -17.30 1.65 -22.67
CA LYS A 315 -15.95 2.00 -22.23
C LYS A 315 -15.85 3.46 -21.79
N ALA A 316 -16.48 4.39 -22.51
CA ALA A 316 -16.51 5.80 -22.13
C ALA A 316 -17.25 6.00 -20.79
N ALA A 317 -18.41 5.36 -20.60
CA ALA A 317 -19.18 5.44 -19.37
C ALA A 317 -18.43 4.87 -18.15
N VAL A 318 -17.85 3.66 -18.29
CA VAL A 318 -17.01 3.04 -17.25
C VAL A 318 -15.83 3.94 -16.93
N ARG A 319 -15.18 4.50 -17.95
CA ARG A 319 -14.06 5.41 -17.77
C ARG A 319 -14.48 6.69 -17.04
N MET A 320 -15.65 7.26 -17.28
CA MET A 320 -16.09 8.43 -16.51
C MET A 320 -16.29 8.12 -15.02
N ARG A 321 -16.81 6.94 -14.69
CA ARG A 321 -17.07 6.50 -13.31
C ARG A 321 -15.81 6.03 -12.58
N MET A 322 -14.81 5.53 -13.30
CA MET A 322 -13.48 5.18 -12.77
C MET A 322 -12.59 6.42 -12.65
N ASP A 323 -12.94 7.31 -11.72
CA ASP A 323 -12.15 8.48 -11.41
C ASP A 323 -11.03 8.20 -10.39
N GLY A 324 -10.33 9.26 -9.98
CA GLY A 324 -9.19 9.17 -9.05
C GLY A 324 -9.60 8.71 -7.66
N ILE A 325 -10.79 9.07 -7.18
CA ILE A 325 -11.29 8.68 -5.84
C ILE A 325 -11.72 7.23 -5.84
N TYR A 326 -12.41 6.75 -6.88
CA TYR A 326 -12.73 5.33 -7.06
C TYR A 326 -11.46 4.47 -7.05
N THR A 327 -10.50 4.81 -7.92
CA THR A 327 -9.27 4.03 -8.10
C THR A 327 -8.47 3.91 -6.79
N LEU A 328 -8.30 5.03 -6.08
CA LEU A 328 -7.58 5.05 -4.80
C LEU A 328 -8.32 4.26 -3.72
N THR A 329 -9.65 4.45 -3.61
CA THR A 329 -10.49 3.73 -2.62
C THR A 329 -10.39 2.23 -2.83
N THR A 330 -10.50 1.75 -4.07
CA THR A 330 -10.45 0.33 -4.42
C THR A 330 -9.09 -0.30 -4.08
N LEU A 331 -7.98 0.35 -4.46
CA LEU A 331 -6.63 -0.16 -4.18
C LEU A 331 -6.31 -0.15 -2.68
N PHE A 332 -6.61 0.94 -1.99
CA PHE A 332 -6.37 1.07 -0.55
C PHE A 332 -7.22 0.09 0.27
N THR A 333 -8.49 -0.11 -0.10
CA THR A 333 -9.36 -1.10 0.55
C THR A 333 -8.83 -2.52 0.36
N CYS A 334 -8.37 -2.86 -0.84
CA CYS A 334 -7.80 -4.19 -1.13
C CYS A 334 -6.59 -4.51 -0.25
N ASN A 335 -5.67 -3.54 -0.12
CA ASN A 335 -4.52 -3.67 0.78
C ASN A 335 -4.94 -3.78 2.25
N MET A 336 -5.91 -2.98 2.70
CA MET A 336 -6.43 -3.03 4.08
C MET A 336 -7.10 -4.38 4.41
N ILE A 337 -7.84 -4.98 3.47
CA ILE A 337 -8.39 -6.33 3.61
C ILE A 337 -7.25 -7.35 3.79
N GLY A 338 -6.18 -7.21 3.00
CA GLY A 338 -4.96 -8.01 3.13
C GLY A 338 -4.29 -7.87 4.51
N MET A 339 -4.10 -6.64 4.98
CA MET A 339 -3.49 -6.33 6.27
C MET A 339 -4.32 -6.87 7.44
N LEU A 340 -5.65 -6.67 7.41
CA LEU A 340 -6.54 -7.20 8.45
C LEU A 340 -6.45 -8.73 8.53
N CYS A 341 -6.45 -9.41 7.39
CA CYS A 341 -6.43 -10.87 7.33
C CYS A 341 -5.03 -11.48 7.41
N ALA A 342 -3.97 -10.67 7.51
CA ALA A 342 -2.62 -11.17 7.69
C ALA A 342 -2.52 -11.82 9.09
N ARG A 343 -2.04 -13.06 9.15
CA ARG A 343 -1.86 -13.75 10.44
C ARG A 343 -0.90 -13.02 11.36
N SER A 344 0.18 -12.45 10.82
CA SER A 344 1.19 -11.74 11.61
C SER A 344 1.58 -10.45 10.91
N LEU A 345 1.56 -9.36 11.68
CA LEU A 345 2.06 -8.06 11.26
C LEU A 345 3.18 -7.64 12.20
N HIS A 346 4.32 -7.25 11.65
CA HIS A 346 5.40 -6.65 12.41
C HIS A 346 5.41 -5.14 12.22
N TYR A 347 6.08 -4.42 13.13
CA TYR A 347 6.06 -2.96 13.16
C TYR A 347 6.48 -2.30 11.84
N GLN A 348 7.39 -2.90 11.06
CA GLN A 348 7.80 -2.36 9.76
C GLN A 348 6.67 -2.37 8.71
N PHE A 349 5.68 -3.27 8.84
CA PHE A 349 4.54 -3.35 7.92
C PHE A 349 3.57 -2.17 8.11
N TYR A 350 3.78 -1.33 9.13
CA TYR A 350 3.01 -0.10 9.27
C TYR A 350 3.14 0.82 8.05
N SER A 351 4.30 0.80 7.36
CA SER A 351 4.49 1.59 6.14
C SER A 351 3.52 1.18 5.01
N TRP A 352 2.97 -0.03 5.03
CA TRP A 352 2.00 -0.48 4.02
C TRP A 352 0.61 0.13 4.25
N MET A 353 0.34 0.69 5.44
CA MET A 353 -1.00 1.09 5.87
C MET A 353 -1.09 2.55 6.31
N ALA A 354 -0.01 3.14 6.85
CA ALA A 354 -0.02 4.51 7.37
C ALA A 354 -0.46 5.53 6.30
N TRP A 355 0.04 5.38 5.06
CA TRP A 355 -0.33 6.22 3.92
C TRP A 355 -1.79 6.04 3.46
N THR A 356 -2.38 4.90 3.77
CA THR A 356 -3.74 4.52 3.37
C THR A 356 -4.79 5.00 4.38
N THR A 357 -4.43 5.00 5.67
CA THR A 357 -5.37 5.15 6.79
C THR A 357 -6.15 6.48 6.76
N PRO A 358 -5.54 7.67 6.62
CA PRO A 358 -6.28 8.92 6.60
C PRO A 358 -7.35 8.99 5.50
N PHE A 359 -7.03 8.48 4.31
CA PHE A 359 -7.96 8.46 3.19
C PHE A 359 -9.15 7.52 3.42
N LEU A 360 -8.92 6.28 3.85
CA LEU A 360 -10.03 5.33 4.08
C LEU A 360 -10.95 5.79 5.22
N LEU A 361 -10.37 6.34 6.29
CA LEU A 361 -11.15 6.95 7.37
C LEU A 361 -11.99 8.11 6.87
N TRP A 362 -11.42 9.01 6.05
CA TRP A 362 -12.20 10.09 5.43
C TRP A 362 -13.32 9.56 4.52
N ARG A 363 -13.01 8.54 3.71
CA ARG A 363 -13.97 7.90 2.81
C ARG A 363 -15.14 7.23 3.52
N SER A 364 -15.04 7.00 4.84
CA SER A 364 -16.19 6.54 5.64
C SER A 364 -17.36 7.51 5.67
N GLY A 365 -17.10 8.81 5.49
CA GLY A 365 -18.14 9.85 5.58
C GLY A 365 -18.60 10.17 7.01
N PHE A 366 -17.99 9.60 8.05
CA PHE A 366 -18.35 9.86 9.46
C PHE A 366 -17.75 11.15 10.04
N GLY A 367 -16.94 11.87 9.26
CA GLY A 367 -16.40 13.17 9.63
C GLY A 367 -15.22 13.14 10.61
N PRO A 368 -14.66 14.30 10.98
CA PRO A 368 -13.41 14.40 11.74
C PRO A 368 -13.45 13.73 13.12
N LEU A 369 -14.61 13.72 13.79
CA LEU A 369 -14.80 13.09 15.11
C LEU A 369 -14.67 11.57 15.07
N PHE A 370 -14.79 10.94 13.91
CA PHE A 370 -14.46 9.54 13.73
C PHE A 370 -13.03 9.36 13.22
N VAL A 371 -12.62 10.16 12.23
CA VAL A 371 -11.31 10.04 11.57
C VAL A 371 -10.16 10.23 12.55
N ILE A 372 -10.17 11.31 13.34
CA ILE A 372 -9.03 11.67 14.20
C ILE A 372 -8.85 10.64 15.33
N PRO A 373 -9.88 10.24 16.09
CA PRO A 373 -9.70 9.26 17.16
C PRO A 373 -9.28 7.87 16.65
N VAL A 374 -9.85 7.39 15.53
CA VAL A 374 -9.47 6.07 14.99
C VAL A 374 -8.04 6.10 14.44
N TRP A 375 -7.62 7.20 13.79
CA TRP A 375 -6.24 7.40 13.35
C TRP A 375 -5.28 7.44 14.55
N ALA A 376 -5.60 8.20 15.61
CA ALA A 376 -4.78 8.29 16.81
C ALA A 376 -4.69 6.95 17.55
N ALA A 377 -5.79 6.20 17.63
CA ALA A 377 -5.81 4.86 18.21
C ALA A 377 -4.95 3.87 17.39
N GLN A 378 -4.98 3.98 16.06
CA GLN A 378 -4.13 3.20 15.16
C GLN A 378 -2.64 3.53 15.41
N GLU A 379 -2.28 4.81 15.49
CA GLU A 379 -0.91 5.23 15.82
C GLU A 379 -0.48 4.70 17.19
N TYR A 380 -1.30 4.85 18.22
CA TYR A 380 -1.01 4.33 19.56
C TYR A 380 -0.75 2.82 19.53
N ALA A 381 -1.65 2.05 18.93
CA ALA A 381 -1.57 0.59 18.87
C ALA A 381 -0.25 0.10 18.24
N TRP A 382 0.25 0.79 17.22
CA TRP A 382 1.51 0.48 16.55
C TRP A 382 2.75 1.10 17.20
N ASN A 383 2.60 1.98 18.19
CA ASN A 383 3.71 2.53 18.97
C ASN A 383 3.99 1.76 20.28
N VAL A 384 3.02 1.01 20.81
CA VAL A 384 3.23 0.11 21.96
C VAL A 384 4.17 -1.03 21.58
N TYR A 385 5.32 -1.16 22.27
CA TYR A 385 6.34 -2.19 22.04
C TYR A 385 6.87 -2.77 23.37
N PRO A 386 6.90 -4.11 23.55
CA PRO A 386 6.21 -5.10 22.73
C PRO A 386 4.69 -4.91 22.79
N SER A 387 3.97 -5.41 21.79
CA SER A 387 2.51 -5.29 21.74
C SER A 387 1.85 -6.01 22.92
N THR A 388 0.72 -5.51 23.39
CA THR A 388 -0.13 -6.13 24.42
C THR A 388 -1.40 -6.69 23.79
N SER A 389 -2.17 -7.50 24.53
CA SER A 389 -3.49 -7.95 24.05
C SER A 389 -4.38 -6.75 23.70
N THR A 390 -4.36 -5.70 24.52
CA THR A 390 -5.14 -4.47 24.30
C THR A 390 -4.67 -3.71 23.05
N SER A 391 -3.37 -3.44 22.92
CA SER A 391 -2.86 -2.71 21.74
C SER A 391 -3.08 -3.50 20.45
N SER A 392 -3.01 -4.84 20.54
CA SER A 392 -3.25 -5.73 19.41
C SER A 392 -4.72 -5.79 18.99
N ALA A 393 -5.63 -5.90 19.95
CA ALA A 393 -7.08 -5.82 19.69
C ALA A 393 -7.45 -4.47 19.09
N LEU A 394 -6.85 -3.39 19.58
CA LEU A 394 -7.03 -2.05 19.03
C LEU A 394 -6.51 -1.93 17.59
N ALA A 395 -5.34 -2.49 17.28
CA ALA A 395 -4.81 -2.48 15.92
C ALA A 395 -5.76 -3.18 14.93
N VAL A 396 -6.28 -4.35 15.30
CA VAL A 396 -7.27 -5.09 14.49
C VAL A 396 -8.60 -4.32 14.40
N GLY A 397 -9.09 -3.78 15.52
CA GLY A 397 -10.32 -3.00 15.59
C GLY A 397 -10.28 -1.75 14.71
N CYS A 398 -9.16 -1.02 14.68
CA CYS A 398 -8.99 0.14 13.81
C CYS A 398 -8.98 -0.24 12.32
N MET A 399 -8.34 -1.34 11.92
CA MET A 399 -8.39 -1.83 10.53
C MET A 399 -9.81 -2.26 10.14
N LEU A 400 -10.54 -2.93 11.04
CA LEU A 400 -11.94 -3.30 10.82
C LEU A 400 -12.84 -2.07 10.70
N ALA A 401 -12.67 -1.07 11.59
CA ALA A 401 -13.42 0.18 11.56
C ALA A 401 -13.20 0.96 10.25
N GLN A 402 -11.99 0.92 9.69
CA GLN A 402 -11.70 1.47 8.37
C GLN A 402 -12.46 0.76 7.26
N LEU A 403 -12.46 -0.58 7.23
CA LEU A 403 -13.17 -1.35 6.21
C LEU A 403 -14.69 -1.18 6.31
N VAL A 404 -15.26 -1.27 7.51
CA VAL A 404 -16.70 -1.06 7.74
C VAL A 404 -17.09 0.36 7.38
N GLY A 405 -16.30 1.34 7.83
CA GLY A 405 -16.51 2.75 7.52
C GLY A 405 -16.51 3.00 6.02
N VAL A 406 -15.47 2.56 5.30
CA VAL A 406 -15.38 2.77 3.85
C VAL A 406 -16.50 2.06 3.09
N TRP A 407 -16.85 0.84 3.49
CA TRP A 407 -17.95 0.09 2.89
C TRP A 407 -19.29 0.81 3.05
N TRP A 408 -19.53 1.41 4.22
CA TRP A 408 -20.73 2.20 4.50
C TRP A 408 -20.74 3.53 3.73
N GLY A 409 -19.64 4.29 3.81
CA GLY A 409 -19.53 5.62 3.20
C GLY A 409 -19.63 5.61 1.68
N THR A 410 -19.09 4.57 1.03
CA THR A 410 -19.12 4.39 -0.44
C THR A 410 -20.47 3.91 -0.99
N ARG A 411 -21.43 3.55 -0.13
CA ARG A 411 -22.79 3.19 -0.59
C ARG A 411 -23.48 4.35 -1.31
N ARG A 412 -23.16 5.59 -0.93
CA ARG A 412 -23.78 6.79 -1.53
C ARG A 412 -23.35 7.00 -2.98
N ASP A 413 -22.15 6.55 -3.32
CA ASP A 413 -21.63 6.65 -4.69
C ASP A 413 -22.50 5.84 -5.68
N GLU A 414 -23.22 4.80 -5.21
CA GLU A 414 -24.21 4.05 -6.00
C GLU A 414 -25.39 4.93 -6.43
N GLY A 415 -25.88 5.77 -5.52
CA GLY A 415 -27.04 6.63 -5.75
C GLY A 415 -26.76 7.74 -6.77
N ASP A 416 -25.56 8.30 -6.73
CA ASP A 416 -25.11 9.34 -7.67
C ASP A 416 -24.89 8.74 -9.07
N VAL A 417 -24.36 7.52 -9.16
CA VAL A 417 -24.18 6.81 -10.44
C VAL A 417 -25.52 6.38 -11.05
N ALA A 418 -26.47 5.91 -10.23
CA ALA A 418 -27.81 5.51 -10.68
C ALA A 418 -28.65 6.72 -11.15
N SER A 419 -28.59 7.84 -10.44
CA SER A 419 -29.28 9.08 -10.81
C SER A 419 -28.71 9.71 -12.08
N ALA A 420 -27.38 9.69 -12.26
CA ALA A 420 -26.73 10.15 -13.49
C ALA A 420 -27.13 9.31 -14.72
N ALA A 421 -27.19 7.98 -14.58
CA ALA A 421 -27.63 7.09 -15.66
C ALA A 421 -29.11 7.30 -16.04
N GLY A 422 -29.99 7.54 -15.06
CA GLY A 422 -31.39 7.87 -15.32
C GLY A 422 -31.61 9.22 -16.02
N GLY A 423 -30.73 10.19 -15.76
CA GLY A 423 -30.75 11.51 -16.42
C GLY A 423 -30.31 11.48 -17.88
N GLU A 424 -29.35 10.61 -18.25
CA GLU A 424 -28.94 10.42 -19.65
C GLU A 424 -30.01 9.68 -20.47
N LEU A 425 -30.67 8.67 -19.89
CA LEU A 425 -31.78 7.96 -20.55
C LEU A 425 -32.97 8.87 -20.85
N ARG A 426 -33.28 9.84 -19.96
CA ARG A 426 -34.33 10.84 -20.18
C ARG A 426 -33.98 11.92 -21.21
N LYS A 427 -32.71 12.09 -21.56
CA LYS A 427 -32.27 13.03 -22.62
C LYS A 427 -32.16 12.37 -24.00
N ALA A 428 -32.20 11.04 -24.04
CA ALA A 428 -32.15 10.23 -25.27
C ALA A 428 -33.54 9.78 -25.75
N GLN A 429 -34.60 10.09 -24.98
CA GLN A 429 -36.01 10.03 -25.36
C GLN A 429 -36.49 11.45 -25.64
#